data_AF-A0A183DD41-F1
#
_entry.id   AF-A0A183DD41-F1
#
_cell.length_a   1.000
_cell.length_b   1.000
_cell.length_c   1.000
_cell.angle_alpha   90.00
_cell.angle_beta   90.00
_cell.angle_gamma   90.00
#
_symmetry.space_group_name_H-M   'P 1'
#
loop_
_entity.id
_entity.type
_entity.pdbx_description
1 polymer ?
#
loop_
_entity_poly.entity_id
_entity_poly.type
_entity_poly.pdbx_seq_one_letter_code
_entity_poly.pdbx_strand_id
1 'polypeptide(L)'
;LLFANVSVFHENSFIDYIAGGTQLDFFVAIDMTASNGRVTDPSSLHFIGIEHPNEYQIAISAVVEICQHYNQTKLFMAAGFGAKLPNQDRCSHCFPLVSQILCQF
;
A
#
# COMPACT_ATOMS: atom_id res chain seq x y z
N LEU A 1 20.86 -32.18 -41.53
CA LEU A 1 20.02 -32.08 -40.32
C LEU A 1 18.58 -31.82 -40.76
N LEU A 2 17.61 -32.60 -40.25
CA LEU A 2 16.20 -32.50 -40.62
C LEU A 2 15.39 -32.33 -39.33
N PHE A 3 14.74 -31.18 -39.14
CA PHE A 3 13.93 -30.89 -37.97
C PHE A 3 12.49 -31.35 -38.21
N ALA A 4 11.97 -32.24 -37.37
CA ALA A 4 10.65 -32.87 -37.54
C ALA A 4 9.49 -32.01 -37.02
N ASN A 5 9.76 -31.07 -36.11
CA ASN A 5 8.77 -30.11 -35.64
C ASN A 5 9.49 -28.90 -35.03
N VAL A 6 9.01 -27.71 -35.34
CA VAL A 6 9.47 -26.45 -34.76
C VAL A 6 8.23 -25.65 -34.38
N SER A 7 8.13 -25.28 -33.11
CA SER A 7 7.04 -24.46 -32.58
C SER A 7 7.63 -23.24 -31.87
N VAL A 8 7.10 -22.06 -32.19
CA VAL A 8 7.42 -20.80 -31.52
C VAL A 8 6.25 -20.43 -30.63
N PHE A 9 6.54 -20.10 -29.37
CA PHE A 9 5.55 -19.62 -28.41
C PHE A 9 5.92 -18.21 -27.97
N HIS A 10 4.90 -17.38 -27.79
CA HIS A 10 5.04 -16.04 -27.21
C HIS A 10 4.45 -16.07 -25.81
N GLU A 11 5.26 -15.79 -24.81
CA GLU A 11 4.82 -15.58 -23.44
C GLU A 11 4.80 -14.09 -23.15
N ASN A 12 3.64 -13.57 -22.75
CA ASN A 12 3.54 -12.17 -22.39
C ASN A 12 4.30 -11.92 -21.08
N SER A 13 5.23 -10.96 -21.13
CA SER A 13 5.97 -10.50 -19.97
C SER A 13 5.15 -9.49 -19.16
N PHE A 14 5.58 -9.22 -17.93
CA PHE A 14 5.03 -8.12 -17.12
C PHE A 14 5.01 -6.79 -17.88
N ILE A 15 6.07 -6.49 -18.62
CA ILE A 15 6.20 -5.22 -19.37
C ILE A 15 5.18 -5.16 -20.51
N ASP A 16 4.84 -6.27 -21.16
CA ASP A 16 3.84 -6.29 -22.23
C ASP A 16 2.45 -5.88 -21.69
N TYR A 17 2.11 -6.30 -20.47
CA TYR A 17 0.87 -5.89 -19.81
C TYR A 17 0.87 -4.40 -19.47
N ILE A 18 1.96 -3.88 -18.89
CA ILE A 18 2.08 -2.46 -18.53
C ILE A 18 2.05 -1.58 -19.80
N ALA A 19 2.80 -1.96 -20.85
CA ALA A 19 2.82 -1.28 -22.14
C ALA A 19 1.44 -1.32 -22.83
N GLY A 20 0.69 -2.41 -22.64
CA GLY A 20 -0.70 -2.55 -23.07
C GLY A 20 -1.72 -1.72 -22.28
N GLY A 21 -1.28 -0.92 -21.30
CA GLY A 21 -2.14 -0.02 -20.51
C GLY A 21 -2.66 -0.61 -19.19
N THR A 22 -2.17 -1.77 -18.77
CA THR A 22 -2.50 -2.32 -17.45
C THR A 22 -1.97 -1.39 -16.35
N GLN A 23 -2.82 -1.09 -15.38
CA GLN A 23 -2.47 -0.30 -14.20
C GLN A 23 -2.43 -1.18 -12.96
N LEU A 24 -1.59 -0.82 -11.99
CA LEU A 24 -1.53 -1.46 -10.69
C LEU A 24 -2.11 -0.50 -9.64
N ASP A 25 -3.18 -0.91 -8.99
CA ASP A 25 -3.72 -0.22 -7.82
C ASP A 25 -3.00 -0.68 -6.56
N PHE A 26 -2.81 0.24 -5.62
CA PHE A 26 -2.22 -0.04 -4.32
C PHE A 26 -3.21 0.24 -3.19
N PHE A 27 -3.28 -0.71 -2.26
CA PHE A 27 -4.11 -0.67 -1.06
C PHE A 27 -3.24 -0.97 0.16
N VAL A 28 -3.39 -0.16 1.20
CA VAL A 28 -2.70 -0.38 2.48
C VAL A 28 -3.71 -0.55 3.62
N ALA A 29 -3.42 -1.49 4.51
CA ALA A 29 -4.13 -1.66 5.77
C ALA A 29 -3.16 -1.44 6.94
N ILE A 30 -3.46 -0.47 7.81
CA ILE A 30 -2.61 -0.10 8.95
C ILE A 30 -3.15 -0.72 10.23
N ASP A 31 -2.28 -1.41 10.96
CA ASP A 31 -2.58 -1.94 12.28
C ASP A 31 -2.65 -0.81 13.31
N MET A 32 -3.82 -0.57 13.88
CA MET A 32 -4.09 0.46 14.89
C MET A 32 -4.36 -0.14 16.28
N THR A 33 -3.88 -1.36 16.55
CA THR A 33 -3.99 -2.01 17.85
C THR A 33 -3.17 -1.30 18.92
N ALA A 34 -3.66 -1.39 20.17
CA ALA A 34 -3.05 -0.72 21.32
C ALA A 34 -1.59 -1.15 21.62
N SER A 35 -1.16 -2.33 21.16
CA SER A 35 0.22 -2.81 21.31
C SER A 35 1.26 -1.95 20.61
N ASN A 36 0.86 -1.13 19.63
CA ASN A 36 1.75 -0.21 18.93
C ASN A 36 2.10 1.04 19.76
N GLY A 37 1.37 1.32 20.84
CA GLY A 37 1.59 2.50 21.69
C GLY A 37 0.81 3.75 21.24
N ARG A 38 0.95 4.83 22.02
CA ARG A 38 0.26 6.11 21.76
C ARG A 38 1.06 6.95 20.77
N VAL A 39 0.39 7.71 19.90
CA VAL A 39 1.07 8.57 18.90
C VAL A 39 1.99 9.65 19.49
N THR A 40 1.80 9.99 20.77
CA THR A 40 2.59 10.99 21.49
C THR A 40 3.78 10.40 22.25
N ASP A 41 3.89 9.08 22.32
CA ASP A 41 4.96 8.39 23.05
C ASP A 41 6.13 8.11 22.10
N PRO A 42 7.35 8.63 22.35
CA PRO A 42 8.51 8.39 21.50
C PRO A 42 8.91 6.92 21.31
N SER A 43 8.46 6.02 22.19
CA SER A 43 8.69 4.57 22.08
C SER A 43 7.64 3.83 21.25
N SER A 44 6.56 4.52 20.85
CA SER A 44 5.46 3.98 20.06
C SER A 44 5.88 3.75 18.60
N LEU A 45 5.41 2.63 18.02
CA LEU A 45 5.53 2.40 16.58
C LEU A 45 4.67 3.37 15.76
N HIS A 46 3.66 3.98 16.39
CA HIS A 46 2.82 5.04 15.82
C HIS A 46 3.27 6.44 16.24
N PHE A 47 4.46 6.60 16.81
CA PHE A 47 4.95 7.93 17.22
C PHE A 47 4.96 8.89 16.02
N ILE A 48 4.44 10.11 16.20
CA ILE A 48 4.50 11.16 15.19
C ILE A 48 5.48 12.22 15.69
N GLY A 49 6.74 12.06 15.28
CA GLY A 49 7.83 13.00 15.55
C GLY A 49 8.01 14.04 14.45
N ILE A 50 8.74 15.11 14.76
CA ILE A 50 9.13 16.15 13.78
C ILE A 50 10.37 15.74 12.99
N GLU A 51 11.30 15.00 13.63
CA GLU A 51 12.63 14.73 13.05
C GLU A 51 12.65 13.50 12.13
N HIS A 52 11.91 12.44 12.48
CA HIS A 52 11.99 11.16 11.79
C HIS A 52 10.59 10.55 11.60
N PRO A 53 10.31 9.96 10.42
CA PRO A 53 9.10 9.16 10.22
C PRO A 53 9.17 7.87 11.05
N ASN A 54 8.01 7.37 11.47
CA ASN A 54 7.91 6.06 12.10
C ASN A 54 7.96 4.91 11.07
N GLU A 55 8.06 3.69 11.56
CA GLU A 55 8.18 2.48 10.74
C GLU A 55 7.03 2.31 9.74
N TYR A 56 5.80 2.65 10.11
CA TYR A 56 4.66 2.61 9.18
C TYR A 56 4.81 3.65 8.07
N GLN A 57 5.21 4.87 8.39
CA GLN A 57 5.44 5.92 7.40
C GLN A 57 6.57 5.55 6.43
N ILE A 58 7.67 4.96 6.93
CA ILE A 58 8.79 4.48 6.12
C ILE A 58 8.32 3.39 5.16
N ALA A 59 7.62 2.36 5.66
CA ALA A 59 7.13 1.25 4.85
C ALA A 59 6.15 1.70 3.76
N ILE A 60 5.18 2.55 4.12
CA ILE A 60 4.20 3.09 3.17
C ILE A 60 4.91 3.89 2.09
N SER A 61 5.84 4.77 2.47
CA SER A 61 6.57 5.63 1.53
C SER A 61 7.37 4.80 0.53
N ALA A 62 8.12 3.79 1.01
CA ALA A 62 8.94 2.94 0.15
C ALA A 62 8.12 2.17 -0.90
N VAL A 63 6.93 1.69 -0.53
CA VAL A 63 6.05 0.97 -1.46
C VAL A 63 5.38 1.93 -2.44
N VAL A 64 4.83 3.05 -1.94
CA VAL A 64 4.15 4.05 -2.77
C VAL A 64 5.11 4.67 -3.77
N GLU A 65 6.38 4.91 -3.40
CA GLU A 65 7.40 5.48 -4.27
C GLU A 65 7.56 4.68 -5.57
N ILE A 66 7.44 3.35 -5.50
CA ILE A 66 7.51 2.46 -6.66
C ILE A 66 6.15 2.32 -7.33
N CYS A 67 5.13 1.94 -6.57
CA CYS A 67 3.81 1.59 -7.09
C CYS A 67 3.14 2.76 -7.81
N GLN A 68 3.44 4.00 -7.40
CA GLN A 68 2.86 5.16 -8.04
C GLN A 68 3.11 5.19 -9.55
N HIS A 69 4.27 4.77 -10.04
CA HIS A 69 4.59 4.84 -11.46
C HIS A 69 3.73 3.92 -12.34
N TYR A 70 3.07 2.93 -11.74
CA TYR A 70 2.19 1.98 -12.41
C TYR A 70 0.70 2.34 -12.28
N ASN A 71 0.38 3.46 -11.64
CA ASN A 71 -0.98 3.95 -11.45
C ASN A 71 -1.12 5.36 -12.06
N GLN A 72 -2.08 5.55 -12.97
CA GLN A 72 -2.27 6.85 -13.61
C GLN A 72 -2.98 7.85 -12.70
N THR A 73 -3.93 7.39 -11.89
CA THR A 73 -4.71 8.28 -11.01
C THR A 73 -3.92 8.76 -9.80
N LYS A 74 -2.89 8.00 -9.38
CA LYS A 74 -2.12 8.23 -8.16
C LYS A 74 -3.01 8.28 -6.91
N LEU A 75 -4.17 7.64 -6.98
CA LEU A 75 -5.11 7.52 -5.87
C LEU A 75 -4.90 6.16 -5.22
N PHE A 76 -4.58 6.18 -3.93
CA PHE A 76 -4.36 4.98 -3.15
C PHE A 76 -5.43 4.84 -2.07
N MET A 77 -5.88 3.61 -1.89
CA MET A 77 -6.86 3.27 -0.87
C MET A 77 -6.13 2.92 0.43
N ALA A 78 -6.66 3.40 1.55
CA ALA A 78 -6.10 3.11 2.87
C ALA A 78 -7.19 2.75 3.87
N ALA A 79 -6.97 1.66 4.59
CA ALA A 79 -7.80 1.20 5.69
C ALA A 79 -6.97 1.04 6.97
N GLY A 80 -7.66 1.03 8.10
CA GLY A 80 -7.11 0.69 9.41
C GLY A 80 -7.86 -0.49 9.99
N PHE A 81 -7.24 -1.17 10.95
CA PHE A 81 -7.89 -2.23 11.73
C PHE A 81 -7.37 -2.25 13.17
N GLY A 82 -8.11 -2.86 14.09
CA GLY A 82 -7.67 -3.05 15.47
C GLY A 82 -7.90 -1.87 16.40
N ALA A 83 -8.74 -0.90 16.01
CA ALA A 83 -9.07 0.27 16.82
C ALA A 83 -10.56 0.34 17.16
N LYS A 84 -10.87 0.96 18.30
CA LYS A 84 -12.24 1.35 18.67
C LYS A 84 -12.56 2.70 18.00
N LEU A 85 -13.56 2.73 17.12
CA LEU A 85 -13.97 3.96 16.44
C LEU A 85 -14.87 4.83 17.32
N PRO A 86 -14.98 6.15 17.04
CA PRO A 86 -15.97 7.00 17.68
C PRO A 86 -17.37 6.41 17.53
N ASN A 87 -18.15 6.42 18.62
CA ASN A 87 -19.52 5.89 18.68
C ASN A 87 -19.67 4.37 18.46
N GLN A 88 -18.57 3.61 18.53
CA GLN A 88 -18.62 2.14 18.52
C GLN A 88 -18.13 1.58 19.84
N ASP A 89 -18.84 0.62 20.42
CA ASP A 89 -18.43 -0.04 21.67
C ASP A 89 -17.50 -1.23 21.48
N ARG A 90 -17.30 -1.64 20.22
CA ARG A 90 -16.46 -2.78 19.85
C ARG A 90 -15.25 -2.31 19.04
N CYS A 91 -14.21 -3.14 19.06
CA CYS A 91 -13.08 -2.97 18.16
C CYS A 91 -13.55 -3.16 16.71
N SER A 92 -13.12 -2.28 15.81
CA SER A 92 -13.31 -2.42 14.37
C SER A 92 -12.11 -3.15 13.76
N HIS A 93 -12.42 -4.18 12.97
CA HIS A 93 -11.41 -5.00 12.29
C HIS A 93 -11.12 -4.53 10.86
N CYS A 94 -11.84 -3.53 10.35
CA CYS A 94 -11.56 -2.88 9.08
C CYS A 94 -12.37 -1.57 9.01
N PHE A 95 -11.70 -0.46 8.78
CA PHE A 95 -12.34 0.83 8.61
C PHE A 95 -11.55 1.71 7.64
N PRO A 96 -12.20 2.55 6.83
CA PRO A 96 -11.49 3.45 5.93
C PRO A 96 -10.73 4.52 6.72
N LEU A 97 -9.46 4.78 6.38
CA LEU A 97 -8.68 5.88 6.97
C LEU A 97 -8.89 7.19 6.22
N VAL A 98 -8.98 7.09 4.90
CA VAL A 98 -9.44 8.12 3.97
C VAL A 98 -10.11 7.39 2.81
N SER A 99 -11.09 8.02 2.15
CA SER A 99 -11.63 7.46 0.90
C SER A 99 -10.59 7.47 -0.22
N GLN A 100 -9.58 8.38 -0.17
CA GLN A 100 -8.53 8.57 -1.18
C GLN A 100 -7.28 9.21 -0.53
N ILE A 101 -6.07 8.64 -0.74
CA ILE A 101 -4.80 9.33 -0.53
C ILE A 101 -4.40 10.01 -1.84
N LEU A 102 -4.31 11.34 -1.84
CA LEU A 102 -3.68 12.11 -2.91
C LEU A 102 -2.19 12.17 -2.62
N CYS A 103 -1.36 11.56 -3.48
CA CYS A 103 0.08 11.79 -3.45
C CYS A 103 0.37 13.24 -3.85
N GLN A 104 0.57 14.12 -2.87
CA GLN A 104 1.36 15.33 -3.03
C GLN A 104 2.64 15.13 -2.23
N PHE A 105 3.70 14.69 -2.91
CA PHE A 105 5.07 14.88 -2.45
C PHE A 105 5.58 16.19 -3.04
#